data_AF-A0A968HHS4-F1
#
_entry.id   AF-A0A968HHS4-F1
#
_cell.length_a   1.000
_cell.length_b   1.000
_cell.length_c   1.000
_cell.angle_alpha   90.00
_cell.angle_beta   90.00
_cell.angle_gamma   90.00
#
_symmetry.space_group_name_H-M   'P 1'
#
loop_
_entity.id
_entity.type
_entity.pdbx_description
1 polymer ?
#
loop_
_entity_poly.entity_id
_entity_poly.type
_entity_poly.pdbx_seq_one_letter_code
_entity_poly.pdbx_strand_id
1 'polypeptide(L)'
;MFANLSPSAILLDAIAAAAVTIYVPFLAVAYGRFQVGYDTAAPRALFDKLPPYAQRASWAHQNSFEAFIVFTPAALMAYIT
;
A
#
# COMPACT_ATOMS: atom_id res chain seq x y z
N MET A 1 0.26 3.97 -27.42
CA MET A 1 -0.68 2.89 -27.77
C MET A 1 -1.26 2.39 -26.46
N PHE A 2 -2.52 2.72 -26.17
CA PHE A 2 -3.19 2.14 -25.00
C PHE A 2 -3.42 0.65 -25.27
N ALA A 3 -3.18 -0.21 -24.29
CA ALA A 3 -3.44 -1.63 -24.43
C ALA A 3 -4.95 -1.84 -24.64
N ASN A 4 -5.34 -2.63 -25.64
CA ASN A 4 -6.73 -3.05 -25.86
C ASN A 4 -7.10 -4.14 -24.85
N LEU A 5 -7.23 -3.77 -23.57
CA LEU A 5 -7.62 -4.66 -22.49
C LEU A 5 -9.14 -4.75 -22.41
N SER A 6 -9.66 -5.95 -22.11
CA SER A 6 -11.09 -6.11 -21.82
C SER A 6 -11.44 -5.42 -20.49
N PRO A 7 -12.69 -4.95 -20.30
CA PRO A 7 -13.12 -4.37 -19.03
C PRO A 7 -12.86 -5.30 -17.83
N SER A 8 -13.09 -6.60 -18.02
CA SER A 8 -12.79 -7.64 -17.04
C SER A 8 -11.31 -7.68 -16.65
N ALA A 9 -10.39 -7.62 -17.63
CA ALA A 9 -8.96 -7.59 -17.36
C ALA A 9 -8.58 -6.34 -16.56
N ILE A 10 -9.14 -5.17 -16.93
CA ILE A 10 -8.89 -3.91 -16.21
C ILE A 10 -9.27 -4.02 -14.73
N LEU A 11 -10.43 -4.59 -14.41
CA LEU A 11 -10.87 -4.73 -13.02
C LEU A 11 -9.94 -5.64 -12.19
N LEU A 12 -9.55 -6.78 -12.76
CA LEU A 12 -8.66 -7.73 -12.08
C LEU A 12 -7.24 -7.18 -11.93
N ASP A 13 -6.70 -6.55 -12.98
CA ASP A 13 -5.38 -5.93 -12.97
C ASP A 13 -5.34 -4.74 -11.98
N ALA A 14 -6.44 -3.98 -11.87
CA ALA A 14 -6.53 -2.89 -10.91
C ALA A 14 -6.53 -3.38 -9.46
N ILE A 15 -7.15 -4.52 -9.15
CA ILE A 15 -7.05 -5.15 -7.82
C ILE A 15 -5.59 -5.54 -7.54
N ALA A 16 -4.92 -6.18 -8.50
CA ALA A 16 -3.52 -6.56 -8.35
C ALA A 16 -2.62 -5.33 -8.14
N ALA A 17 -2.82 -4.26 -8.93
CA ALA A 17 -2.09 -3.01 -8.80
C ALA A 17 -2.36 -2.33 -7.44
N ALA A 18 -3.61 -2.31 -6.97
CA ALA A 18 -3.97 -1.76 -5.67
C ALA A 18 -3.33 -2.56 -4.50
N ALA A 19 -3.16 -3.87 -4.63
CA ALA A 19 -2.41 -4.64 -3.63
C ALA A 19 -0.93 -4.24 -3.61
N VAL A 20 -0.33 -3.98 -4.77
CA VAL A 20 1.07 -3.51 -4.87
C VAL A 20 1.24 -2.14 -4.19
N THR A 21 0.29 -1.22 -4.33
CA THR A 21 0.39 0.13 -3.72
C THR A 21 0.37 0.10 -2.19
N ILE A 22 -0.12 -0.97 -1.57
CA ILE A 22 0.01 -1.18 -0.12
C ILE A 22 1.47 -1.42 0.27
N TYR A 23 2.16 -2.31 -0.43
CA TYR A 23 3.47 -2.79 0.01
C TYR A 23 4.65 -1.97 -0.49
N VAL A 24 4.53 -1.29 -1.63
CA VAL A 24 5.58 -0.38 -2.13
C VAL A 24 6.00 0.67 -1.10
N PRO A 25 5.11 1.47 -0.49
CA PRO A 25 5.52 2.43 0.54
C PRO A 25 6.04 1.73 1.80
N PHE A 26 5.56 0.52 2.11
CA PHE A 26 6.04 -0.25 3.27
C PHE A 26 7.53 -0.62 3.17
N LEU A 27 8.06 -0.82 1.95
CA LEU A 27 9.50 -1.02 1.75
C LEU A 27 10.31 0.21 2.20
N ALA A 28 9.82 1.42 1.91
CA ALA A 28 10.46 2.66 2.37
C ALA A 28 10.36 2.83 3.89
N VAL A 29 9.25 2.40 4.51
CA VAL A 29 9.11 2.35 5.97
C VAL A 29 10.12 1.38 6.58
N ALA A 30 10.25 0.17 6.03
CA ALA A 30 11.20 -0.84 6.49
C ALA A 30 12.65 -0.33 6.40
N TYR A 31 13.00 0.33 5.30
CA TYR A 31 14.31 0.96 5.14
C TYR A 31 14.55 2.08 6.17
N GLY A 32 13.57 2.96 6.39
CA GLY A 32 13.65 4.00 7.42
C GLY A 32 13.83 3.41 8.83
N ARG A 33 13.13 2.33 9.16
CA ARG A 33 13.27 1.60 10.44
C ARG A 33 14.66 1.00 10.62
N PHE A 34 15.23 0.46 9.54
CA PHE A 34 16.61 -0.05 9.56
C PHE A 34 17.62 1.07 9.83
N GLN A 35 17.44 2.25 9.21
CA GLN A 35 18.34 3.39 9.40
C GLN A 35 18.39 3.92 10.84
N VAL A 36 17.26 3.91 11.55
CA VAL A 36 17.14 4.50 12.90
C VAL A 36 17.40 3.49 14.02
N GLY A 37 17.72 2.24 13.68
CA GLY A 37 17.83 1.14 14.63
C GLY A 37 16.46 0.61 15.04
N TYR A 38 16.16 -0.64 14.66
CA TYR A 38 14.85 -1.24 14.94
C TYR A 38 14.75 -1.69 16.41
N ASP A 39 14.09 -0.90 17.23
CA ASP A 39 13.78 -1.23 18.62
C ASP A 39 12.52 -2.10 18.72
N THR A 40 12.71 -3.38 19.07
CA THR A 40 11.61 -4.35 19.23
C THR A 40 10.85 -4.19 20.54
N ALA A 41 11.42 -3.52 21.54
CA ALA A 41 10.76 -3.31 22.83
C ALA A 41 9.74 -2.16 22.78
N ALA A 42 9.96 -1.17 21.91
CA ALA A 42 9.07 -0.01 21.76
C ALA A 42 8.77 0.35 20.28
N PRO A 43 8.14 -0.56 19.50
CA PRO A 43 7.97 -0.38 18.05
C PRO A 43 7.08 0.81 17.67
N ARG A 44 6.19 1.26 18.57
CA ARG A 44 5.33 2.44 18.34
C ARG A 44 6.09 3.74 18.50
N ALA A 45 6.99 3.82 19.48
CA ALA A 45 7.85 4.99 19.71
C ALA A 45 8.91 5.17 18.61
N LEU A 46 9.13 4.14 17.78
CA LEU A 46 10.03 4.21 16.64
C LEU A 46 9.55 5.19 15.56
N PHE A 47 8.24 5.44 15.46
CA PHE A 47 7.66 6.31 14.43
C PHE A 47 8.24 7.73 14.49
N ASP A 48 8.34 8.31 15.68
CA ASP A 48 8.83 9.68 15.89
C ASP A 48 10.32 9.83 15.54
N LYS A 49 11.06 8.71 15.51
CA LYS A 49 12.48 8.66 15.14
C LYS A 49 12.70 8.55 13.63
N LEU A 50 11.67 8.18 12.86
CA LEU A 50 11.79 7.94 11.42
C LEU A 50 12.13 9.22 10.65
N PRO A 51 12.91 9.13 9.55
CA PRO A 51 13.07 10.23 8.62
C PRO A 51 11.71 10.72 8.08
N PRO A 52 11.56 12.00 7.71
CA PRO A 52 10.28 12.54 7.24
C PRO A 52 9.64 11.79 6.07
N TYR A 53 10.44 11.21 5.17
CA TYR A 53 9.92 10.41 4.06
C TYR A 53 9.28 9.09 4.54
N ALA A 54 9.85 8.44 5.56
CA ALA A 54 9.40 7.15 6.08
C ALA A 54 8.15 7.30 6.95
N GLN A 55 7.98 8.46 7.62
CA GLN A 55 6.73 8.84 8.26
C GLN A 55 5.60 8.95 7.23
N ARG A 56 5.83 9.71 6.14
CA ARG A 56 4.87 9.81 5.03
C ARG A 56 4.57 8.46 4.37
N ALA A 57 5.59 7.62 4.20
CA ALA A 57 5.41 6.28 3.66
C ALA A 57 4.53 5.40 4.58
N SER A 58 4.61 5.59 5.90
CA SER A 58 3.72 4.89 6.84
C SER A 58 2.26 5.32 6.67
N TRP A 59 2.01 6.62 6.47
CA TRP A 59 0.67 7.13 6.17
C TRP A 59 0.16 6.63 4.81
N ALA A 60 1.02 6.59 3.79
CA ALA A 60 0.66 6.06 2.47
C ALA A 60 0.30 4.56 2.53
N HIS A 61 1.03 3.78 3.31
CA HIS A 61 0.74 2.36 3.55
C HIS A 61 -0.62 2.18 4.24
N GLN A 62 -0.91 2.95 5.29
CA GLN A 62 -2.21 2.91 6.00
C GLN A 62 -3.35 3.35 5.09
N ASN A 63 -3.19 4.47 4.39
CA ASN A 63 -4.17 4.97 3.44
C ASN A 63 -4.48 3.95 2.33
N SER A 64 -3.46 3.28 1.81
CA SER A 64 -3.64 2.25 0.78
C SER A 64 -4.40 1.04 1.32
N PHE A 65 -4.15 0.62 2.57
CA PHE A 65 -4.92 -0.44 3.21
C PHE A 65 -6.39 -0.05 3.40
N GLU A 66 -6.67 1.15 3.91
CA GLU A 66 -8.03 1.67 4.10
C GLU A 66 -8.80 1.71 2.77
N ALA A 67 -8.17 2.23 1.72
CA ALA A 67 -8.76 2.28 0.38
C ALA A 67 -9.00 0.89 -0.21
N PHE A 68 -8.03 -0.03 -0.07
CA PHE A 68 -8.10 -1.38 -0.64
C PHE A 68 -9.28 -2.20 -0.12
N ILE A 69 -9.62 -2.06 1.16
CA ILE A 69 -10.72 -2.78 1.81
C ILE A 69 -12.08 -2.47 1.16
N VAL A 70 -12.28 -1.24 0.68
CA VAL A 70 -13.53 -0.83 0.01
C VAL A 70 -13.43 -1.05 -1.50
N PHE A 71 -12.28 -0.71 -2.09
CA PHE A 71 -12.06 -0.81 -3.53
C PHE A 71 -12.18 -2.25 -4.05
N THR A 72 -11.53 -3.21 -3.38
CA THR A 72 -11.47 -4.60 -3.84
C THR A 72 -12.85 -5.27 -3.96
N PRO A 73 -13.71 -5.27 -2.92
CA PRO A 73 -15.04 -5.84 -3.07
C PRO A 73 -15.88 -5.10 -4.12
N ALA A 74 -15.76 -3.76 -4.24
CA ALA A 74 -16.49 -3.02 -5.26
C ALA A 74 -16.06 -3.43 -6.69
N ALA A 75 -14.76 -3.57 -6.94
CA ALA A 75 -14.22 -4.02 -8.21
C ALA A 75 -14.61 -5.49 -8.52
N LEU A 76 -14.61 -6.36 -7.52
CA LEU A 76 -15.08 -7.74 -7.67
C LEU A 76 -16.58 -7.82 -7.98
N MET A 77 -17.39 -7.01 -7.30
CA MET A 77 -18.84 -6.93 -7.58
C MET A 77 -19.09 -6.48 -9.02
N ALA A 78 -18.38 -5.45 -9.49
CA ALA A 78 -18.47 -4.98 -10.87
C ALA A 78 -17.97 -6.00 -11.91
N TYR A 79 -17.06 -6.90 -11.52
CA TYR A 79 -16.55 -7.95 -12.40
C TYR A 79 -17.56 -9.09 -12.62
N ILE A 80 -18.39 -9.40 -11.62
CA ILE A 80 -19.32 -10.54 -11.66
C ILE A 80 -20.74 -10.20 -12.14
N THR A 81 -21.07 -8.92 -12.27
CA THR A 81 -22.38 -8.41 -12.75
C THR A 81 -22.27 -7.87 -14.16
#